data_AF-X1T1Z0-F1
#
_entry.id   AF-X1T1Z0-F1
#
_cell.length_a   1.000
_cell.length_b   1.000
_cell.length_c   1.000
_cell.angle_alpha   90.00
_cell.angle_beta   90.00
_cell.angle_gamma   90.00
#
_symmetry.space_group_name_H-M   'P 1'
#
loop_
_entity.id
_entity.type
_entity.pdbx_description
1 polymer ?
#
loop_
_entity_poly.entity_id
_entity_poly.type
_entity_poly.pdbx_seq_one_letter_code
_entity_poly.pdbx_strand_id
1 'polypeptide(L)'
;KRSKKSYYGNTAEARKMQRSNLIPGGKDERRKIQGARYDCWWELSALKDKQSIFEVYENDRASEDVSEEELKREDRLNNWWGELALESKISIYKKVMSRLTKESRSKIFKDILLERSSPLDLQLSL
;
A
#
# COMPACT_ATOMS: atom_id res chain seq x y z
N LYS A 1 -13.35 -24.91 -10.97
CA LYS A 1 -13.49 -24.62 -12.43
C LYS A 1 -14.32 -23.35 -12.60
N ARG A 2 -13.78 -22.31 -13.25
CA ARG A 2 -14.53 -21.08 -13.60
C ARG A 2 -15.56 -21.45 -14.67
N SER A 3 -16.85 -21.15 -14.48
CA SER A 3 -17.90 -21.46 -15.46
C SER A 3 -18.29 -20.19 -16.22
N LYS A 4 -18.49 -20.28 -17.54
CA LYS A 4 -18.86 -19.14 -18.41
C LYS A 4 -20.13 -18.42 -17.93
N LYS A 5 -21.04 -19.13 -17.23
CA LYS A 5 -22.28 -18.56 -16.66
C LYS A 5 -22.03 -17.54 -15.55
N SER A 6 -20.88 -17.56 -14.86
CA SER A 6 -20.61 -16.59 -13.78
C SER A 6 -20.36 -15.16 -14.29
N TYR A 7 -20.15 -14.96 -15.59
CA TYR A 7 -19.84 -13.64 -16.17
C TYR A 7 -21.06 -12.83 -16.62
N TYR A 8 -22.27 -13.42 -16.66
CA TYR A 8 -23.42 -12.81 -17.34
C TYR A 8 -24.66 -12.53 -16.46
N GLY A 9 -24.56 -12.63 -15.12
CA GLY A 9 -25.68 -12.31 -14.22
C GLY A 9 -25.63 -10.89 -13.66
N ASN A 10 -26.78 -10.21 -13.57
CA ASN A 10 -26.92 -8.87 -12.96
C ASN A 10 -27.38 -8.92 -11.48
N THR A 11 -27.52 -10.11 -10.90
CA THR A 11 -27.83 -10.28 -9.46
C THR A 11 -26.64 -9.86 -8.59
N ALA A 12 -26.89 -9.53 -7.31
CA ALA A 12 -25.83 -9.17 -6.37
C ALA A 12 -24.78 -10.30 -6.23
N GLU A 13 -25.23 -11.55 -6.22
CA GLU A 13 -24.38 -12.73 -6.16
C GLU A 13 -23.53 -12.92 -7.42
N ALA A 14 -24.11 -12.72 -8.61
CA ALA A 14 -23.37 -12.79 -9.86
C ALA A 14 -22.31 -11.69 -9.94
N ARG A 15 -22.63 -10.45 -9.52
CA ARG A 15 -21.66 -9.36 -9.41
C ARG A 15 -20.54 -9.67 -8.41
N LYS A 16 -20.85 -10.31 -7.28
CA LYS A 16 -19.86 -10.76 -6.30
C LYS A 16 -18.92 -11.83 -6.90
N MET A 17 -19.48 -12.79 -7.64
CA MET A 17 -18.70 -13.82 -8.33
C MET A 17 -17.83 -13.25 -9.46
N GLN A 18 -18.36 -12.33 -10.28
CA GLN A 18 -17.60 -11.62 -11.32
C GLN A 18 -16.40 -10.88 -10.71
N ARG A 19 -16.63 -10.09 -9.66
CA ARG A 19 -15.54 -9.39 -8.94
C ARG A 19 -14.51 -10.37 -8.39
N SER A 20 -14.95 -11.50 -7.85
CA SER A 20 -14.04 -12.54 -7.34
C SER A 20 -13.23 -13.22 -8.44
N ASN A 21 -13.77 -13.31 -9.67
CA ASN A 21 -13.09 -13.89 -10.83
C ASN A 21 -12.11 -12.92 -11.51
N LEU A 22 -12.35 -11.62 -11.40
CA LEU A 22 -11.47 -10.57 -11.93
C LEU A 22 -10.18 -10.41 -11.13
N ILE A 23 -10.13 -10.90 -9.90
CA ILE A 23 -8.90 -10.91 -9.09
C ILE A 23 -8.25 -12.28 -9.29
N PRO A 24 -7.21 -12.40 -10.16
CA PRO A 24 -6.51 -13.65 -10.35
C PRO A 24 -5.88 -14.12 -9.03
N GLY A 25 -5.76 -15.45 -8.92
CA GLY A 25 -5.07 -16.10 -7.80
C GLY A 25 -5.93 -16.55 -6.63
N GLY A 26 -5.43 -17.59 -5.95
CA GLY A 26 -6.02 -18.16 -4.73
C GLY A 26 -5.88 -17.25 -3.51
N LYS A 27 -6.40 -17.68 -2.36
CA LYS A 27 -6.36 -16.88 -1.11
C LYS A 27 -4.93 -16.46 -0.74
N ASP A 28 -3.97 -17.38 -0.87
CA ASP A 28 -2.58 -17.13 -0.49
C ASP A 28 -1.88 -16.19 -1.47
N GLU A 29 -2.14 -16.35 -2.76
CA GLU A 29 -1.63 -15.45 -3.81
C GLU A 29 -2.17 -14.02 -3.62
N ARG A 30 -3.45 -13.89 -3.27
CA ARG A 30 -4.04 -12.58 -2.93
C ARG A 30 -3.38 -11.98 -1.69
N ARG A 31 -3.10 -12.77 -0.65
CA ARG A 31 -2.37 -12.28 0.53
C ARG A 31 -0.96 -11.83 0.18
N LYS A 32 -0.24 -12.57 -0.66
CA LYS A 32 1.10 -12.21 -1.15
C LYS A 32 1.08 -10.90 -1.93
N ILE A 33 0.17 -10.76 -2.90
CA ILE A 33 -0.02 -9.51 -3.66
C ILE A 33 -0.34 -8.34 -2.72
N GLN A 34 -1.19 -8.59 -1.71
CA GLN A 34 -1.55 -7.56 -0.75
C GLN A 34 -0.36 -7.13 0.11
N GLY A 35 0.47 -8.07 0.59
CA GLY A 35 1.71 -7.77 1.30
C GLY A 35 2.67 -6.94 0.45
N ALA A 36 2.96 -7.40 -0.77
CA ALA A 36 3.84 -6.69 -1.70
C ALA A 36 3.36 -5.25 -1.99
N ARG A 37 2.05 -5.02 -2.03
CA ARG A 37 1.50 -3.67 -2.20
C ARG A 37 1.85 -2.75 -1.02
N TYR A 38 1.79 -3.24 0.21
CA TYR A 38 2.12 -2.43 1.38
C TYR A 38 3.61 -2.24 1.53
N ASP A 39 4.42 -3.25 1.19
CA ASP A 39 5.88 -3.13 1.15
C ASP A 39 6.31 -2.08 0.12
N CYS A 40 5.73 -2.10 -1.09
CA CYS A 40 5.97 -1.08 -2.11
C CYS A 40 5.55 0.33 -1.65
N TRP A 41 4.42 0.46 -0.94
CA TRP A 41 4.03 1.76 -0.37
C TRP A 41 5.04 2.26 0.67
N TRP A 42 5.54 1.36 1.53
CA TRP A 42 6.53 1.69 2.53
C TRP A 42 7.86 2.10 1.89
N GLU A 43 8.36 1.34 0.92
CA GLU A 43 9.60 1.64 0.19
C GLU A 43 9.58 3.04 -0.42
N LEU A 44 8.45 3.42 -1.04
CA LEU A 44 8.25 4.71 -1.69
C LEU A 44 7.92 5.86 -0.73
N SER A 45 7.72 5.59 0.56
CA SER A 45 7.41 6.64 1.54
C SER A 45 8.65 7.45 1.89
N ALA A 46 8.49 8.76 2.11
CA ALA A 46 9.61 9.60 2.54
C ALA A 46 10.11 9.18 3.93
N LEU A 47 11.41 9.36 4.22
CA LEU A 47 12.00 9.00 5.51
C LEU A 47 11.29 9.67 6.69
N LYS A 48 10.89 10.95 6.53
CA LYS A 48 10.12 11.69 7.55
C LYS A 48 8.78 11.03 7.83
N ASP A 49 8.08 10.55 6.81
CA ASP A 49 6.79 9.87 6.96
C ASP A 49 6.98 8.51 7.63
N LYS A 50 8.00 7.75 7.23
CA LYS A 50 8.39 6.48 7.89
C LYS A 50 8.63 6.69 9.38
N GLN A 51 9.39 7.71 9.75
CA GLN A 51 9.65 8.07 11.15
C GLN A 51 8.35 8.41 11.89
N SER A 52 7.52 9.26 11.31
CA SER A 52 6.24 9.66 11.92
C SER A 52 5.32 8.47 12.17
N ILE A 53 5.24 7.55 11.20
CA ILE A 53 4.46 6.33 11.33
C ILE A 53 5.00 5.43 12.44
N PHE A 54 6.33 5.23 12.49
CA PHE A 54 6.99 4.43 13.52
C PHE A 54 6.70 4.97 14.91
N GLU A 55 6.92 6.26 15.15
CA GLU A 55 6.78 6.89 16.46
C GLU A 55 5.34 6.86 16.98
N VAL A 56 4.37 7.08 16.07
CA VAL A 56 2.95 7.00 16.41
C VAL A 56 2.53 5.56 16.73
N TYR A 57 3.18 4.55 16.12
CA TYR A 57 2.74 3.17 16.25
C TYR A 57 3.43 2.42 17.39
N GLU A 58 4.74 2.61 17.56
CA GLU A 58 5.54 1.95 18.59
C GLU A 58 5.56 2.73 19.91
N ASN A 59 5.56 4.06 19.84
CA ASN A 59 5.79 4.92 21.00
C ASN A 59 4.59 5.81 21.36
N ASP A 60 3.50 5.74 20.58
CA ASP A 60 2.28 6.57 20.71
C ASP A 60 2.56 8.07 20.86
N ARG A 61 3.60 8.56 20.16
CA ARG A 61 4.03 9.98 20.19
C ARG A 61 4.15 10.59 18.80
N ALA A 62 4.11 11.91 18.72
CA ALA A 62 4.34 12.61 17.46
C ALA A 62 5.83 12.60 17.11
N SER A 63 6.15 12.56 15.82
CA SER A 63 7.55 12.67 15.35
C SER A 63 8.22 14.00 15.70
N GLU A 64 7.43 15.04 15.98
CA GLU A 64 7.92 16.37 16.36
C GLU A 64 8.46 16.39 17.79
N ASP A 65 8.04 15.44 18.63
CA ASP A 65 8.52 15.28 20.01
C ASP A 65 9.84 14.48 20.09
N VAL A 66 10.36 14.03 18.94
CA VAL A 66 11.56 13.21 18.84
C VAL A 66 12.77 14.10 18.58
N SER A 67 13.77 14.03 19.45
CA SER A 67 15.02 14.78 19.26
C SER A 67 15.80 14.21 18.06
N GLU A 68 16.68 15.03 17.46
CA GLU A 68 17.48 14.60 16.32
C GLU A 68 18.33 13.35 16.62
N GLU A 69 18.82 13.23 17.87
CA GLU A 69 19.61 12.08 18.31
C GLU A 69 18.78 10.79 18.41
N GLU A 70 17.46 10.90 18.61
CA GLU A 70 16.56 9.76 18.72
C GLU A 70 16.02 9.26 17.38
N LEU A 71 16.20 10.03 16.30
CA LEU A 71 15.72 9.69 14.97
C LEU A 71 16.29 8.34 14.51
N LYS A 72 15.42 7.51 13.95
CA LYS A 72 15.82 6.18 13.49
C LYS A 72 16.40 6.32 12.08
N ARG A 73 17.51 5.60 11.86
CA ARG A 73 18.05 5.42 10.52
C ARG A 73 17.06 4.63 9.67
N GLU A 74 17.14 4.84 8.35
CA GLU A 74 16.23 4.23 7.39
C GLU A 74 16.25 2.69 7.42
N ASP A 75 17.42 2.10 7.60
CA ASP A 75 17.61 0.65 7.73
C ASP A 75 16.81 0.08 8.91
N ARG A 76 16.86 0.75 10.07
CA ARG A 76 16.10 0.36 11.26
C ARG A 76 14.59 0.43 11.00
N LEU A 77 14.13 1.48 10.33
CA LEU A 77 12.71 1.65 9.99
C LEU A 77 12.24 0.59 8.98
N ASN A 78 13.06 0.27 7.98
CA ASN A 78 12.76 -0.77 7.00
C ASN A 78 12.76 -2.17 7.63
N ASN A 79 13.67 -2.45 8.56
CA ASN A 79 13.69 -3.70 9.31
C ASN A 79 12.42 -3.86 10.17
N TRP A 80 12.07 -2.81 10.93
CA TRP A 80 10.82 -2.79 11.69
C TRP A 80 9.61 -3.09 10.80
N TRP A 81 9.49 -2.41 9.65
CA TRP A 81 8.42 -2.67 8.71
C TRP A 81 8.47 -4.10 8.16
N GLY A 82 9.65 -4.62 7.84
CA GLY A 82 9.85 -5.99 7.34
C GLY A 82 9.36 -7.06 8.30
N GLU A 83 9.51 -6.84 9.61
CA GLU A 83 9.12 -7.77 10.67
C GLU A 83 7.61 -7.75 10.98
N LEU A 84 6.88 -6.72 10.56
CA LEU A 84 5.45 -6.61 10.82
C LEU A 84 4.63 -7.69 10.10
N ALA A 85 3.67 -8.26 10.83
CA ALA A 85 2.62 -9.08 10.24
C ALA A 85 1.79 -8.28 9.21
N LEU A 86 1.27 -8.98 8.19
CA LEU A 86 0.45 -8.37 7.14
C LEU A 86 -0.74 -7.60 7.71
N GLU A 87 -1.39 -8.13 8.74
CA GLU A 87 -2.50 -7.51 9.44
C GLU A 87 -2.14 -6.15 10.06
N SER A 88 -0.95 -6.04 10.65
CA SER A 88 -0.44 -4.78 11.20
C SER A 88 -0.16 -3.77 10.08
N LYS A 89 0.49 -4.21 8.99
CA LYS A 89 0.73 -3.38 7.80
C LYS A 89 -0.57 -2.83 7.22
N ILE A 90 -1.62 -3.67 7.12
CA ILE A 90 -2.95 -3.27 6.67
C ILE A 90 -3.53 -2.18 7.59
N SER A 91 -3.44 -2.39 8.91
CA SER A 91 -3.99 -1.47 9.91
C SER A 91 -3.33 -0.10 9.84
N ILE A 92 -1.98 -0.08 9.83
CA ILE A 92 -1.18 1.13 9.70
C ILE A 92 -1.54 1.88 8.41
N TYR A 93 -1.49 1.19 7.27
CA TYR A 93 -1.82 1.79 5.98
C TYR A 93 -3.22 2.43 5.98
N LYS A 94 -4.23 1.72 6.50
CA LYS A 94 -5.60 2.26 6.58
C LYS A 94 -5.67 3.49 7.47
N LYS A 95 -5.01 3.48 8.63
CA LYS A 95 -5.01 4.60 9.57
C LYS A 95 -4.35 5.82 8.92
N VAL A 96 -3.18 5.66 8.30
CA VAL A 96 -2.48 6.75 7.60
C VAL A 96 -3.33 7.29 6.46
N MET A 97 -3.81 6.41 5.57
CA MET A 97 -4.60 6.85 4.43
C MET A 97 -5.92 7.51 4.85
N SER A 98 -6.56 7.07 5.93
CA SER A 98 -7.80 7.69 6.43
C SER A 98 -7.64 9.15 6.82
N ARG A 99 -6.45 9.54 7.31
CA ARG A 99 -6.14 10.91 7.72
C ARG A 99 -5.87 11.85 6.53
N LEU A 100 -5.61 11.30 5.35
CA LEU A 100 -5.38 12.08 4.13
C LEU A 100 -6.69 12.52 3.48
N THR A 101 -6.71 13.74 2.97
CA THR A 101 -7.80 14.23 2.10
C THR A 101 -7.80 13.47 0.77
N LYS A 102 -8.94 13.48 0.06
CA LYS A 102 -9.07 12.80 -1.24
C LYS A 102 -8.06 13.32 -2.27
N GLU A 103 -7.73 14.61 -2.22
CA GLU A 103 -6.73 15.25 -3.08
C GLU A 103 -5.31 14.80 -2.76
N SER A 104 -4.93 14.76 -1.48
CA SER A 104 -3.62 14.27 -1.05
C SER A 104 -3.42 12.80 -1.42
N ARG A 105 -4.45 11.96 -1.26
CA ARG A 105 -4.40 10.56 -1.71
C ARG A 105 -4.17 10.47 -3.22
N SER A 106 -4.89 11.26 -4.01
CA SER A 106 -4.76 11.27 -5.48
C SER A 106 -3.36 11.69 -5.92
N LYS A 107 -2.77 12.68 -5.25
CA LYS A 107 -1.40 13.15 -5.53
C LYS A 107 -0.37 12.05 -5.25
N ILE A 108 -0.43 11.41 -4.08
CA ILE A 108 0.46 10.28 -3.74
C ILE A 108 0.35 9.15 -4.77
N PHE A 109 -0.87 8.77 -5.19
CA PHE A 109 -1.04 7.74 -6.20
C PHE A 109 -0.48 8.15 -7.57
N LYS A 110 -0.57 9.43 -7.95
CA LYS A 110 0.03 9.94 -9.19
C LYS A 110 1.55 9.94 -9.12
N ASP A 111 2.13 10.39 -8.01
CA ASP A 111 3.59 10.44 -7.84
C ASP A 111 4.19 9.03 -7.88
N ILE A 112 3.57 8.05 -7.21
CA ILE A 112 3.93 6.62 -7.29
C ILE A 112 3.83 6.06 -8.71
N LEU A 113 2.85 6.50 -9.50
CA LEU A 113 2.68 6.07 -10.89
C LEU A 113 3.65 6.79 -11.84
N LEU A 114 3.99 8.06 -11.58
CA LEU A 114 4.89 8.86 -12.40
C LEU A 114 6.36 8.42 -12.24
N GLU A 115 6.79 8.05 -11.03
CA GLU A 115 8.14 7.51 -10.80
C GLU A 115 8.38 6.15 -11.49
N ARG A 116 7.30 5.47 -11.91
CA ARG A 116 7.36 4.25 -12.72
C ARG A 116 7.42 4.49 -14.23
N SER A 117 7.04 5.67 -14.71
CA SER A 117 7.26 6.04 -16.10
C SER A 117 8.71 6.44 -16.29
N SER A 118 9.56 5.45 -16.60
CA SER A 118 10.86 5.69 -17.18
C SER A 118 10.69 6.58 -18.44
N PRO A 119 11.58 7.56 -18.71
CA PRO A 119 11.56 8.32 -19.95
C PRO A 119 11.67 7.44 -21.21
N LEU A 120 12.03 6.16 -21.07
CA LEU A 120 12.03 5.18 -22.16
C LEU A 120 10.63 4.67 -22.55
N ASP A 121 9.65 4.66 -21.64
CA ASP A 121 8.28 4.20 -21.96
C ASP A 121 7.47 5.24 -22.75
N LEU A 122 7.88 6.50 -22.70
CA LEU A 122 7.28 7.60 -23.47
C LEU A 122 7.77 7.68 -24.92
N GLN A 123 8.86 7.00 -25.29
CA GLN A 123 9.37 6.99 -26.67
C GLN A 123 8.70 5.95 -27.57
N LEU A 124 7.94 4.99 -27.02
CA LEU A 124 7.22 3.97 -27.80
C LEU A 124 5.76 4.35 -28.12
N SER A 125 5.37 5.60 -27.84
CA SER A 125 3.99 6.09 -28.00
C SER A 125 3.82 7.19 -29.07
N LEU A 126 4.83 7.44 -29.92
CA LEU A 126 4.76 8.37 -31.06
C LEU A 126 4.90 7.63 -32.38
#